data_AF-A0A957Y8H7-F1
#
_entry.id   AF-A0A957Y8H7-F1
#
_cell.length_a   1.000
_cell.length_b   1.000
_cell.length_c   1.000
_cell.angle_alpha   90.00
_cell.angle_beta   90.00
_cell.angle_gamma   90.00
#
_symmetry.space_group_name_H-M   'P 1'
#
loop_
_entity.id
_entity.type
_entity.pdbx_description
1 polymer ?
#
loop_
_entity_poly.entity_id
_entity_poly.type
_entity_poly.pdbx_seq_one_letter_code
_entity_poly.pdbx_strand_id
1 'polypeptide(L)'
;NELQRMRLAAALPRERIDELMPPYPGDAPPVTRDYPQLYRDLGLLRAPVRQAWTSLPALAPESGIEGTGSNNWVLSGARSATGQPLLANDPHLGLTTPALWYFARLKTPTLDVGGATMPGLPSVVLGQNARIAWGFTNTNPDVQDLYIEQVDPADATRYRTPDGSAAFETRP
;
A
#
# COMPACT_ATOMS: atom_id res chain seq x y z
N ASN A 1 -2.10 -6.11 4.44
CA ASN A 1 -3.07 -6.61 3.42
C ASN A 1 -3.91 -7.76 3.96
N GLU A 2 -4.99 -7.38 4.61
CA GLU A 2 -5.84 -8.16 5.49
C GLU A 2 -6.85 -8.95 4.64
N LEU A 3 -7.35 -8.35 3.55
CA LEU A 3 -8.25 -9.01 2.60
C LEU A 3 -7.57 -10.18 1.88
N GLN A 4 -6.29 -10.06 1.54
CA GLN A 4 -5.53 -11.16 0.97
C GLN A 4 -5.35 -12.30 1.98
N ARG A 5 -5.02 -12.00 3.25
CA ARG A 5 -4.95 -13.00 4.31
C ARG A 5 -6.31 -13.66 4.56
N MET A 6 -7.41 -12.90 4.54
CA MET A 6 -8.78 -13.40 4.64
C MET A 6 -9.15 -14.34 3.47
N ARG A 7 -8.76 -13.98 2.24
CA ARG A 7 -8.90 -14.84 1.05
C ARG A 7 -8.19 -16.17 1.22
N LEU A 8 -6.92 -16.13 1.64
CA LEU A 8 -6.12 -17.34 1.86
C LEU A 8 -6.68 -18.18 3.02
N ALA A 9 -7.15 -17.55 4.10
CA ALA A 9 -7.75 -18.22 5.26
C ALA A 9 -9.02 -19.01 4.93
N ALA A 10 -9.66 -18.75 3.78
CA ALA A 10 -10.77 -19.56 3.29
C ALA A 10 -10.34 -20.98 2.86
N ALA A 11 -9.05 -21.22 2.60
CA ALA A 11 -8.54 -22.49 2.09
C ALA A 11 -7.30 -23.01 2.85
N LEU A 12 -6.54 -22.14 3.52
CA LEU A 12 -5.25 -22.47 4.12
C LEU A 12 -5.25 -22.20 5.64
N PRO A 13 -4.56 -23.03 6.44
CA PRO A 13 -4.29 -22.73 7.84
C PRO A 13 -3.23 -21.61 7.95
N ARG A 14 -3.15 -20.96 9.12
CA ARG A 14 -2.29 -19.79 9.37
C ARG A 14 -0.84 -20.05 9.00
N GLU A 15 -0.31 -21.21 9.35
CA GLU A 15 1.09 -21.59 9.13
C GLU A 15 1.45 -21.56 7.63
N ARG A 16 0.55 -22.08 6.78
CA ARG A 16 0.74 -22.06 5.32
C ARG A 16 0.64 -20.66 4.73
N ILE A 17 -0.17 -19.79 5.32
CA ILE A 17 -0.28 -18.40 4.90
C ILE A 17 0.99 -17.63 5.27
N ASP A 18 1.52 -17.87 6.48
CA ASP A 18 2.74 -17.23 6.96
C ASP A 18 3.97 -17.68 6.14
N GLU A 19 3.97 -18.91 5.60
CA GLU A 19 4.98 -19.33 4.61
C GLU A 19 4.86 -18.61 3.26
N LEU A 20 3.64 -18.32 2.79
CA LEU A 20 3.39 -17.62 1.52
C LEU A 20 3.59 -16.10 1.64
N MET A 21 3.43 -15.56 2.85
CA MET A 21 3.53 -14.14 3.17
C MET A 21 4.49 -13.94 4.34
N PRO A 22 5.77 -14.33 4.19
CA PRO A 22 6.74 -14.26 5.28
C PRO A 22 7.09 -12.80 5.59
N PRO A 23 7.52 -12.51 6.84
CA PRO A 23 8.11 -11.22 7.16
C PRO A 23 9.43 -11.01 6.41
N TYR A 24 9.93 -9.77 6.37
CA TYR A 24 11.25 -9.50 5.81
C TYR A 24 12.35 -10.24 6.60
N PRO A 25 13.45 -10.65 5.95
CA PRO A 25 14.56 -11.30 6.64
C PRO A 25 15.07 -10.44 7.82
N GLY A 26 15.04 -11.01 9.03
CA GLY A 26 15.44 -10.34 10.26
C GLY A 26 14.28 -9.84 11.12
N ASP A 27 13.07 -9.74 10.56
CA ASP A 27 11.89 -9.35 11.32
C ASP A 27 11.26 -10.55 12.03
N ALA A 28 10.76 -10.32 13.25
CA ALA A 28 9.92 -11.29 13.93
C ALA A 28 8.50 -11.28 13.31
N PRO A 29 7.88 -12.45 13.06
CA PRO A 29 6.48 -12.48 12.67
C PRO A 29 5.62 -11.79 13.74
N PRO A 30 4.64 -10.96 13.36
CA PRO A 30 3.72 -10.36 14.32
C PRO A 30 2.96 -11.46 15.08
N VAL A 31 2.82 -11.30 16.39
CA VAL A 31 2.02 -12.20 17.23
C VAL A 31 0.55 -11.92 16.96
N THR A 32 -0.06 -12.72 16.09
CA THR A 32 -1.48 -12.61 15.75
C THR A 32 -2.28 -13.71 16.42
N ARG A 33 -3.59 -13.48 16.62
CA ARG A 33 -4.54 -14.56 16.87
C ARG A 33 -4.55 -15.54 15.68
N ASP A 34 -5.11 -16.73 15.90
CA ASP A 34 -5.51 -17.64 14.82
C ASP A 34 -6.67 -16.99 14.04
N TYR A 35 -6.30 -16.14 13.06
CA TYR A 35 -7.27 -15.41 12.26
C TYR A 35 -8.10 -16.32 11.35
N PRO A 36 -7.59 -17.45 10.77
CA PRO A 36 -8.45 -18.38 10.06
C PRO A 36 -9.55 -18.97 10.95
N GLN A 37 -9.22 -19.35 12.20
CA GLN A 37 -10.22 -19.81 13.14
C GLN A 37 -11.21 -18.71 13.53
N LEU A 38 -10.71 -17.50 13.83
CA LEU A 38 -11.57 -16.34 14.12
C LEU A 38 -12.58 -16.09 12.99
N TYR A 39 -12.15 -16.13 11.73
CA TYR A 39 -13.04 -15.92 10.59
C TYR A 39 -14.08 -17.05 10.43
N ARG A 40 -13.74 -18.29 10.79
CA ARG A 40 -14.70 -19.40 10.85
C ARG A 40 -15.74 -19.20 11.94
N ASP A 41 -15.30 -18.80 13.12
CA ASP A 41 -16.16 -18.59 14.29
C ASP A 41 -17.14 -17.43 14.06
N LEU A 42 -16.67 -16.36 13.40
CA LEU A 42 -17.52 -15.24 12.97
C LEU A 42 -18.39 -15.55 11.74
N GLY A 43 -18.30 -16.77 11.18
CA GLY A 43 -19.08 -17.17 10.00
C GLY A 43 -18.70 -16.46 8.69
N LEU A 44 -17.59 -15.72 8.67
CA LEU A 44 -17.19 -14.87 7.54
C LEU A 44 -16.78 -15.69 6.31
N LEU A 45 -16.38 -16.94 6.49
CA LEU A 45 -15.97 -17.83 5.39
C LEU A 45 -17.14 -18.62 4.77
N ARG A 46 -18.37 -18.45 5.29
CA ARG A 46 -19.58 -19.12 4.78
C ARG A 46 -20.28 -18.25 3.73
N ALA A 47 -20.97 -18.88 2.79
CA ALA A 47 -21.87 -18.15 1.89
C ALA A 47 -23.10 -17.62 2.69
N PRO A 48 -23.64 -16.43 2.38
CA PRO A 48 -23.25 -15.52 1.28
C PRO A 48 -22.12 -14.53 1.65
N VAL A 49 -21.73 -14.44 2.93
CA VAL A 49 -20.74 -13.46 3.41
C VAL A 49 -19.41 -13.58 2.67
N ARG A 50 -18.95 -14.82 2.43
CA ARG A 50 -17.78 -15.11 1.60
C ARG A 50 -17.84 -14.43 0.24
N GLN A 51 -18.98 -14.52 -0.43
CA GLN A 51 -19.16 -13.95 -1.76
C GLN A 51 -19.02 -12.42 -1.72
N ALA A 52 -19.62 -11.77 -0.71
CA ALA A 52 -19.58 -10.33 -0.55
C ALA A 52 -18.15 -9.76 -0.40
N TRP A 53 -17.30 -10.35 0.45
CA TRP A 53 -15.93 -9.84 0.59
C TRP A 53 -15.00 -10.31 -0.54
N THR A 54 -15.29 -11.43 -1.21
CA THR A 54 -14.51 -11.83 -2.39
C THR A 54 -14.63 -10.84 -3.55
N SER A 55 -15.75 -10.12 -3.65
CA SER A 55 -15.95 -9.05 -4.63
C SER A 55 -15.31 -7.72 -4.24
N LEU A 56 -14.96 -7.49 -2.97
CA LEU A 56 -14.43 -6.19 -2.53
C LEU A 56 -13.18 -5.75 -3.30
N PRO A 57 -12.19 -6.62 -3.59
CA PRO A 57 -11.03 -6.18 -4.35
C PRO A 57 -11.31 -5.79 -5.81
N ALA A 58 -12.48 -6.14 -6.37
CA ALA A 58 -12.90 -5.62 -7.67
C ALA A 58 -13.40 -4.15 -7.59
N LEU A 59 -13.68 -3.65 -6.38
CA LEU A 59 -13.98 -2.24 -6.13
C LEU A 59 -12.71 -1.41 -5.87
N ALA A 60 -11.59 -2.07 -5.57
CA ALA A 60 -10.31 -1.42 -5.40
C ALA A 60 -9.62 -1.21 -6.75
N PRO A 61 -8.76 -0.19 -6.89
CA PRO A 61 -7.86 -0.09 -8.04
C PRO A 61 -7.06 -1.39 -8.21
N GLU A 62 -6.84 -1.81 -9.45
CA GLU A 62 -6.06 -3.02 -9.75
C GLU A 62 -4.67 -2.94 -9.08
N SER A 63 -4.27 -4.03 -8.43
CA SER A 63 -2.99 -4.18 -7.74
C SER A 63 -2.39 -5.54 -8.08
N GLY A 64 -1.06 -5.60 -8.25
CA GLY A 64 -0.33 -6.83 -8.58
C GLY A 64 -0.36 -7.24 -10.06
N ILE A 65 -0.48 -6.28 -10.98
CA ILE A 65 -0.42 -6.51 -12.44
C ILE A 65 1.01 -6.89 -12.85
N GLU A 66 1.18 -7.80 -13.80
CA GLU A 66 2.49 -8.09 -14.39
C GLU A 66 3.14 -6.81 -14.95
N GLY A 67 4.37 -6.49 -14.53
CA GLY A 67 5.02 -5.20 -14.81
C GLY A 67 4.77 -4.10 -13.79
N THR A 68 4.06 -4.38 -12.69
CA THR A 68 3.99 -3.47 -11.53
C THR A 68 5.14 -3.73 -10.56
N GLY A 69 5.74 -2.63 -10.12
CA GLY A 69 6.93 -2.60 -9.28
C GLY A 69 7.48 -1.18 -9.25
N SER A 70 8.61 -0.99 -8.59
CA SER A 70 9.40 0.24 -8.72
C SER A 70 10.77 -0.11 -8.17
N ASN A 71 11.82 0.40 -8.79
CA ASN A 71 13.18 0.17 -8.30
C ASN A 71 13.95 1.47 -8.17
N ASN A 72 14.90 1.46 -7.25
CA ASN A 72 15.91 2.50 -7.14
C ASN A 72 17.18 1.92 -6.51
N TRP A 73 18.30 2.58 -6.76
CA TRP A 73 19.57 2.28 -6.12
C TRP A 73 20.44 3.52 -6.08
N VAL A 74 21.38 3.52 -5.13
CA VAL A 74 22.40 4.55 -4.98
C VAL A 74 23.77 3.88 -4.94
N LEU A 75 24.73 4.46 -5.65
CA LEU A 75 26.13 4.07 -5.61
C LEU A 75 26.96 5.21 -5.01
N SER A 76 27.74 4.92 -3.97
CA SER A 76 28.68 5.88 -3.39
C SER A 76 29.74 6.29 -4.42
N GLY A 77 30.21 7.54 -4.36
CA GLY A 77 31.29 8.01 -5.25
C GLY A 77 32.57 7.18 -5.19
N ALA A 78 32.90 6.58 -4.04
CA ALA A 78 34.05 5.65 -3.90
C ALA A 78 33.96 4.40 -4.78
N ARG A 79 32.79 4.10 -5.36
CA ARG A 79 32.53 2.96 -6.24
C ARG A 79 32.16 3.38 -7.66
N SER A 80 32.23 4.67 -8.01
CA SER A 80 31.93 5.17 -9.35
C SER A 80 33.20 5.63 -10.07
N ALA A 81 33.23 5.52 -11.40
CA ALA A 81 34.38 5.93 -12.21
C ALA A 81 34.65 7.46 -12.15
N THR A 82 33.65 8.26 -11.78
CA THR A 82 33.74 9.72 -11.68
C THR A 82 34.12 10.20 -10.28
N GLY A 83 34.15 9.31 -9.28
CA GLY A 83 34.27 9.68 -7.87
C GLY A 83 33.02 10.36 -7.28
N GLN A 84 31.93 10.51 -8.05
CA GLN A 84 30.68 11.18 -7.64
C GLN A 84 29.56 10.15 -7.39
N PRO A 85 28.61 10.42 -6.48
CA PRO A 85 27.49 9.52 -6.24
C PRO A 85 26.61 9.37 -7.49
N LEU A 86 26.05 8.18 -7.69
CA LEU A 86 25.05 7.91 -8.72
C LEU A 86 23.73 7.51 -8.05
N LEU A 87 22.62 8.02 -8.57
CA LEU A 87 21.28 7.63 -8.19
C LEU A 87 20.53 7.20 -9.44
N ALA A 88 19.87 6.06 -9.39
CA ALA A 88 18.90 5.63 -10.39
C ALA A 88 17.57 5.35 -9.72
N ASN A 89 16.48 5.79 -10.35
CA ASN A 89 15.12 5.56 -9.87
C ASN A 89 14.19 5.36 -11.07
N ASP A 90 13.46 4.25 -11.03
CA ASP A 90 12.58 3.78 -12.08
C ASP A 90 11.22 3.39 -11.45
N PRO A 91 10.29 4.35 -11.31
CA PRO A 91 8.95 4.10 -10.78
C PRO A 91 8.07 3.44 -11.85
N HIS A 92 7.67 2.18 -11.69
CA HIS A 92 6.78 1.51 -12.64
C HIS A 92 5.33 1.90 -12.36
N LEU A 93 4.81 2.75 -13.22
CA LEU A 93 3.40 3.12 -13.27
C LEU A 93 2.85 2.71 -14.63
N GLY A 94 1.54 2.44 -14.69
CA GLY A 94 0.88 2.09 -15.95
C GLY A 94 1.15 3.15 -17.03
N LEU A 95 1.46 2.70 -18.24
CA LEU A 95 1.68 3.61 -19.37
C LEU A 95 0.34 4.22 -19.80
N THR A 96 0.23 5.53 -19.71
CA THR A 96 -0.98 6.28 -20.08
C THR A 96 -0.65 7.39 -21.09
N THR A 97 -1.66 7.84 -21.83
CA THR A 97 -1.59 9.09 -22.60
C THR A 97 -2.76 9.98 -22.16
N PRO A 98 -2.50 11.14 -21.55
CA PRO A 98 -1.19 11.73 -21.27
C PRO A 98 -0.37 10.93 -20.24
N ALA A 99 0.95 11.09 -20.27
CA ALA A 99 1.85 10.49 -19.30
C ALA A 99 1.61 11.08 -17.90
N LEU A 100 1.63 10.23 -16.87
CA LEU A 100 1.47 10.68 -15.48
C LEU A 100 2.66 11.55 -15.02
N TRP A 101 3.88 11.12 -15.35
CA TRP A 101 5.09 11.88 -15.07
C TRP A 101 5.25 13.04 -16.07
N TYR A 102 5.34 14.25 -15.54
CA TYR A 102 5.62 15.46 -16.29
C TYR A 102 6.99 16.02 -15.88
N PHE A 103 7.90 16.21 -16.82
CA PHE A 103 9.20 16.81 -16.53
C PHE A 103 9.10 18.33 -16.43
N ALA A 104 9.54 18.88 -15.31
CA ALA A 104 9.51 20.31 -15.04
C ALA A 104 10.81 20.78 -14.36
N ARG A 105 11.11 22.07 -14.50
CA ARG A 105 12.16 22.76 -13.76
C ARG A 105 11.63 24.05 -13.16
N LEU A 106 11.81 24.22 -11.87
CA LEU A 106 11.44 25.42 -11.13
C LEU A 106 12.72 26.21 -10.86
N LYS A 107 12.80 27.43 -11.41
CA LYS A 107 13.96 28.30 -11.25
C LYS A 107 13.56 29.67 -10.74
N THR A 108 14.12 30.06 -9.60
CA THR A 108 14.02 31.38 -8.97
C THR A 108 15.44 31.84 -8.60
N PRO A 109 15.64 33.06 -8.07
CA PRO A 109 16.94 33.47 -7.55
C PRO A 109 17.47 32.57 -6.42
N THR A 110 16.59 31.85 -5.70
CA THR A 110 16.94 31.04 -4.52
C THR A 110 16.70 29.53 -4.71
N LEU A 111 16.09 29.12 -5.82
CA LEU A 111 15.73 27.73 -6.10
C LEU A 111 16.10 27.38 -7.54
N ASP A 112 16.76 26.24 -7.72
CA ASP A 112 16.95 25.64 -9.05
C ASP A 112 16.81 24.12 -8.91
N VAL A 113 15.62 23.62 -9.23
CA VAL A 113 15.26 22.20 -9.09
C VAL A 113 14.62 21.70 -10.37
N GLY A 114 15.03 20.52 -10.83
CA GLY A 114 14.48 19.89 -12.03
C GLY A 114 14.28 18.39 -11.85
N GLY A 115 13.27 17.86 -12.52
CA GLY A 115 12.94 16.44 -12.47
C GLY A 115 11.52 16.15 -12.91
N ALA A 116 10.99 15.02 -12.50
CA ALA A 116 9.61 14.61 -12.75
C ALA A 116 8.67 15.13 -11.63
N THR A 117 7.50 15.59 -12.04
CA THR A 117 6.36 15.96 -11.20
C THR A 117 5.08 15.31 -11.75
N MET A 118 3.95 15.57 -11.12
CA MET A 118 2.62 15.12 -11.57
C MET A 118 1.67 16.33 -11.64
N PRO A 119 0.63 16.27 -12.49
CA PRO A 119 -0.38 17.32 -12.55
C PRO A 119 -0.95 17.67 -11.17
N GLY A 120 -1.05 18.96 -10.86
CA GLY A 120 -1.59 19.46 -9.59
C GLY A 120 -0.58 19.55 -8.44
N LEU A 121 0.63 18.98 -8.57
CA LEU A 121 1.66 19.11 -7.55
C LEU A 121 2.49 20.39 -7.73
N PRO A 122 2.77 21.14 -6.65
CA PRO A 122 3.55 22.38 -6.71
C PRO A 122 5.07 22.13 -6.66
N SER A 123 5.54 20.89 -6.81
CA SER A 123 6.93 20.51 -6.51
C SER A 123 7.45 19.39 -7.39
N VAL A 124 8.78 19.32 -7.53
CA VAL A 124 9.48 18.20 -8.20
C VAL A 124 9.49 17.00 -7.26
N VAL A 125 8.89 15.90 -7.71
CA VAL A 125 8.67 14.68 -6.91
C VAL A 125 9.90 13.79 -6.94
N LEU A 126 10.47 13.58 -8.13
CA LEU A 126 11.71 12.83 -8.36
C LEU A 126 12.66 13.74 -9.10
N GLY A 127 13.87 13.97 -8.61
CA GLY A 127 14.73 14.95 -9.27
C GLY A 127 16.01 15.28 -8.54
N GLN A 128 16.53 16.46 -8.88
CA GLN A 128 17.77 16.97 -8.33
C GLN A 128 17.82 18.49 -8.29
N ASN A 129 18.73 19.01 -7.48
CA ASN A 129 19.20 20.38 -7.51
C ASN A 129 20.73 20.41 -7.59
N ALA A 130 21.34 21.58 -7.41
CA ALA A 130 22.81 21.75 -7.46
C ALA A 130 23.60 21.02 -6.35
N ARG A 131 22.93 20.43 -5.35
CA ARG A 131 23.54 19.83 -4.16
C ARG A 131 23.21 18.34 -3.99
N ILE A 132 21.98 17.94 -4.31
CA ILE A 132 21.44 16.60 -4.03
C ILE A 132 20.54 16.10 -5.16
N ALA A 133 20.40 14.78 -5.25
CA ALA A 133 19.39 14.09 -6.04
C ALA A 133 18.55 13.19 -5.11
N TRP A 134 17.29 12.96 -5.48
CA TRP A 134 16.37 12.11 -4.74
C TRP A 134 15.42 11.35 -5.67
N GLY A 135 14.95 10.23 -5.16
CA GLY A 135 13.92 9.42 -5.76
C GLY A 135 13.30 8.51 -4.70
N PHE A 136 12.19 7.86 -5.02
CA PHE A 136 11.54 6.90 -4.13
C PHE A 136 10.94 5.73 -4.88
N THR A 137 10.68 4.67 -4.14
CA THR A 137 9.91 3.51 -4.57
C THR A 137 8.88 3.20 -3.49
N ASN A 138 7.76 2.59 -3.86
CA ASN A 138 6.80 2.10 -2.87
C ASN A 138 7.32 0.80 -2.26
N THR A 139 7.40 0.76 -0.93
CA THR A 139 7.84 -0.43 -0.17
C THR A 139 6.71 -1.40 0.13
N ASN A 140 5.49 -1.09 -0.35
CA ASN A 140 4.24 -1.75 0.03
C ASN A 140 4.05 -1.81 1.55
N PRO A 141 4.14 -0.67 2.26
CA PRO A 141 4.00 -0.65 3.71
C PRO A 141 2.56 -0.97 4.11
N ASP A 142 2.41 -1.61 5.27
CA ASP A 142 1.11 -1.83 5.89
C ASP A 142 0.65 -0.54 6.57
N VAL A 143 -0.17 0.25 5.86
CA VAL A 143 -0.62 1.59 6.29
C VAL A 143 -2.15 1.69 6.41
N GLN A 144 -2.83 0.56 6.30
CA GLN A 144 -4.29 0.48 6.38
C GLN A 144 -4.67 -0.76 7.18
N ASP A 145 -5.47 -0.56 8.22
CA ASP A 145 -6.10 -1.64 8.97
C ASP A 145 -7.57 -1.77 8.59
N LEU A 146 -8.09 -2.99 8.59
CA LEU A 146 -9.51 -3.28 8.41
C LEU A 146 -10.10 -3.85 9.70
N TYR A 147 -11.29 -3.38 10.03
CA TYR A 147 -12.04 -3.78 11.22
C TYR A 147 -13.31 -4.53 10.84
N ILE A 148 -13.67 -5.52 11.65
CA ILE A 148 -14.94 -6.24 11.55
C ILE A 148 -15.84 -5.71 12.68
N GLU A 149 -16.79 -4.85 12.32
CA GLU A 149 -17.66 -4.21 13.29
C GLU A 149 -18.76 -5.15 13.82
N GLN A 150 -19.07 -5.02 15.10
CA GLN A 150 -20.23 -5.68 15.72
C GLN A 150 -21.44 -4.75 15.62
N VAL A 151 -22.19 -4.89 14.52
CA VAL A 151 -23.43 -4.13 14.27
C VAL A 151 -24.52 -4.56 15.25
N ASP A 152 -25.30 -3.59 15.75
CA ASP A 152 -26.44 -3.87 16.62
C ASP A 152 -27.54 -4.61 15.84
N PRO A 153 -27.95 -5.82 16.27
CA PRO A 153 -28.98 -6.59 15.56
C PRO A 153 -30.37 -5.94 15.61
N ALA A 154 -30.62 -5.02 16.55
CA ALA A 154 -31.87 -4.28 16.63
C ALA A 154 -31.84 -2.96 15.85
N ASP A 155 -30.65 -2.42 15.56
CA ASP A 155 -30.46 -1.17 14.85
C ASP A 155 -29.19 -1.20 13.99
N ALA A 156 -29.35 -1.52 12.70
CA ALA A 156 -28.24 -1.64 11.76
C ALA A 156 -27.48 -0.32 11.51
N THR A 157 -27.97 0.82 12.03
CA THR A 157 -27.27 2.10 11.98
C THR A 157 -26.26 2.26 13.11
N ARG A 158 -26.11 1.26 13.99
CA ARG A 158 -25.24 1.31 15.16
C ARG A 158 -24.28 0.13 15.24
N TYR A 159 -23.16 0.35 15.89
CA TYR A 159 -22.14 -0.68 16.15
C TYR A 159 -21.54 -0.52 17.55
N ARG A 160 -20.93 -1.59 18.06
CA ARG A 160 -20.32 -1.61 19.39
C ARG A 160 -18.91 -1.03 19.37
N THR A 161 -18.67 -0.04 20.23
CA THR A 161 -17.35 0.54 20.52
C THR A 161 -16.89 0.16 21.95
N PRO A 162 -15.63 0.46 22.33
CA PRO A 162 -15.18 0.30 23.71
C PRO A 162 -16.04 1.06 24.75
N ASP A 163 -16.61 2.20 24.36
CA ASP A 163 -17.39 3.07 25.24
C ASP A 163 -18.91 2.83 25.17
N GLY A 164 -19.34 1.86 24.36
CA GLY A 164 -20.76 1.50 24.17
C GLY A 164 -21.23 1.56 22.71
N SER A 165 -22.54 1.52 22.51
CA SER A 165 -23.13 1.54 21.16
C SER A 165 -23.02 2.94 20.54
N ALA A 166 -22.45 3.05 19.34
CA ALA A 166 -22.31 4.28 18.57
C ALA A 166 -23.03 4.18 17.21
N ALA A 167 -23.51 5.30 16.68
CA ALA A 167 -24.10 5.34 15.34
C ALA A 167 -23.02 5.45 14.25
N PHE A 168 -23.27 4.89 13.07
CA PHE A 168 -22.46 5.14 11.88
C PHE A 168 -22.65 6.59 11.41
N GLU A 169 -21.56 7.24 10.98
CA GLU A 169 -21.65 8.53 10.29
C GLU A 169 -22.14 8.32 8.86
N THR A 170 -23.22 9.01 8.47
CA THR A 170 -23.76 8.98 7.11
C THR A 170 -23.53 10.31 6.42
N ARG A 171 -23.06 10.29 5.16
CA ARG A 171 -22.93 11.48 4.32
C ARG A 171 -23.80 11.31 3.06
N PRO A 172 -24.66 12.29 2.73
CA PRO A 172 -25.53 12.24 1.55
C PRO A 172 -24.73 12.36 0.25
#